data_AF-A0A660MKD6-F1
#
_entry.id   AF-A0A660MKD6-F1
#
_cell.length_a   1.000
_cell.length_b   1.000
_cell.length_c   1.000
_cell.angle_alpha   90.00
_cell.angle_beta   90.00
_cell.angle_gamma   90.00
#
_symmetry.space_group_name_H-M   'P 1'
#
loop_
_entity.id
_entity.type
_entity.pdbx_description
1 polymer ?
#
loop_
_entity_poly.entity_id
_entity_poly.type
_entity_poly.pdbx_seq_one_letter_code
_entity_poly.pdbx_strand_id
1 'polypeptide(L)'
;MQYAVHIEQEGPHYIATFMDSALTGVTQGETLAEALDMAEDMLLCNIEDFFDMDEAVPDAVARGDHYVRLPLLVRMKVLLHNEMLKQHISQAQLARLLDTTPQEVRSILRVRHNTQPAMLEQALAALNTHVELAVTA
;
A
#
# COMPACT_ATOMS: atom_id res chain seq x y z
N MET A 1 6.76 4.93 -2.81
CA MET A 1 5.39 5.36 -3.14
C MET A 1 4.99 6.40 -2.12
N GLN A 2 4.66 7.60 -2.58
CA GLN A 2 4.27 8.77 -1.78
C GLN A 2 2.99 9.29 -2.40
N TYR A 3 1.90 9.32 -1.63
CA TYR A 3 0.59 9.74 -2.13
C TYR A 3 0.35 11.17 -1.70
N ALA A 4 0.02 12.02 -2.68
CA ALA A 4 -0.22 13.41 -2.41
C ALA A 4 -1.57 13.63 -1.72
N VAL A 5 -1.55 14.52 -0.73
CA VAL A 5 -2.71 14.89 0.08
C VAL A 5 -2.85 16.39 0.04
N HIS A 6 -4.06 16.88 -0.22
CA HIS A 6 -4.39 18.28 -0.01
C HIS A 6 -4.76 18.50 1.45
N ILE A 7 -4.18 19.55 2.04
CA ILE A 7 -4.49 19.97 3.40
C ILE A 7 -5.18 21.33 3.35
N GLU A 8 -6.33 21.42 3.99
CA GLU A 8 -7.07 22.65 4.20
C GLU A 8 -7.24 22.90 5.71
N GLN A 9 -7.05 24.15 6.16
CA GLN A 9 -7.29 24.51 7.55
C GLN A 9 -8.71 25.06 7.70
N GLU A 10 -9.54 24.36 8.47
CA GLU A 10 -10.90 24.77 8.80
C GLU A 10 -11.01 25.12 10.29
N GLY A 11 -10.89 26.41 10.60
CA GLY A 11 -10.91 26.90 11.98
C GLY A 11 -9.74 26.30 12.81
N PRO A 12 -10.01 25.58 13.91
CA PRO A 12 -8.97 24.96 14.72
C PRO A 12 -8.51 23.57 14.19
N HIS A 13 -9.09 23.07 13.10
CA HIS A 13 -8.81 21.72 12.58
C HIS A 13 -8.16 21.77 11.19
N TYR A 14 -7.55 20.65 10.80
CA TYR A 14 -6.99 20.41 9.48
C TYR A 14 -7.74 19.27 8.81
N ILE A 15 -8.14 19.47 7.55
CA ILE A 15 -8.77 18.46 6.71
C ILE A 15 -7.76 17.95 5.70
N ALA A 16 -7.71 16.63 5.53
CA ALA A 16 -6.84 15.94 4.59
C ALA A 16 -7.67 15.18 3.54
N THR A 17 -7.39 15.42 2.26
CA THR A 17 -8.07 14.76 1.13
C THR A 17 -7.04 14.26 0.12
N PHE A 18 -7.20 13.03 -0.38
CA PHE A 18 -6.33 12.48 -1.42
C PHE A 18 -6.55 13.19 -2.76
N MET A 19 -5.43 13.50 -3.43
CA MET A 19 -5.45 14.15 -4.75
C MET A 19 -5.65 13.17 -5.90
N ASP A 20 -5.41 11.89 -5.66
CA ASP A 20 -5.63 10.83 -6.62
C ASP A 20 -7.11 10.43 -6.61
N SER A 21 -7.79 10.56 -7.76
CA SER A 21 -9.21 10.23 -7.89
C SER A 21 -9.53 8.75 -7.70
N ALA A 22 -8.53 7.87 -7.78
CA ALA A 22 -8.69 6.44 -7.47
C ALA A 22 -8.73 6.17 -5.96
N LEU A 23 -8.25 7.10 -5.15
CA LEU A 23 -8.35 7.04 -3.69
C LEU A 23 -9.59 7.79 -3.22
N THR A 24 -10.20 7.31 -2.16
CA THR A 24 -11.41 7.88 -1.57
C THR A 24 -11.22 8.18 -0.10
N GLY A 25 -12.04 9.09 0.41
CA GLY A 25 -12.06 9.45 1.82
C GLY A 25 -11.50 10.83 2.11
N VAL A 26 -12.02 11.39 3.21
CA VAL A 26 -11.62 12.66 3.80
C VAL A 26 -11.36 12.38 5.27
N THR A 27 -10.26 12.88 5.80
CA THR A 27 -9.90 12.75 7.22
C THR A 27 -9.63 14.12 7.83
N GLN A 28 -9.54 14.19 9.15
CA GLN A 28 -9.26 15.43 9.86
C GLN A 28 -8.39 15.19 11.10
N GLY A 29 -7.71 16.22 11.56
CA GLY A 29 -6.97 16.24 12.83
C GLY A 29 -6.99 17.63 13.47
N GLU A 30 -6.69 17.72 14.77
CA GLU A 30 -6.57 19.00 15.48
C GLU A 30 -5.25 19.71 15.12
N THR A 31 -4.26 18.93 14.68
CA THR A 31 -3.00 19.44 14.16
C THR A 31 -2.72 18.92 12.75
N LEU A 32 -1.82 19.59 12.02
CA LEU A 32 -1.34 19.11 10.73
C LEU A 32 -0.77 17.68 10.82
N ALA A 33 -0.04 17.38 11.89
CA ALA A 33 0.54 16.06 12.10
C ALA A 33 -0.55 14.98 12.26
N GLU A 34 -1.55 15.25 13.10
CA GLU A 34 -2.69 14.33 13.27
C GLU A 34 -3.47 14.13 11.98
N ALA A 35 -3.71 15.20 11.20
CA ALA A 35 -4.41 15.07 9.93
C ALA A 35 -3.65 14.18 8.93
N LEU A 36 -2.31 14.28 8.91
CA LEU A 36 -1.44 13.43 8.09
C LEU A 36 -1.41 11.98 8.59
N ASP A 37 -1.38 11.75 9.90
CA ASP A 37 -1.46 10.41 10.49
C ASP A 37 -2.80 9.74 10.15
N MET A 38 -3.90 10.48 10.26
CA MET A 38 -5.23 10.01 9.88
C MET A 38 -5.33 9.73 8.38
N ALA A 39 -4.69 10.56 7.55
CA ALA A 39 -4.59 10.30 6.11
C ALA A 39 -3.76 9.04 5.80
N GLU A 40 -2.65 8.78 6.49
CA GLU A 40 -1.90 7.53 6.33
C GLU A 40 -2.77 6.30 6.63
N ASP A 41 -3.53 6.32 7.72
CA ASP A 41 -4.43 5.22 8.06
C ASP A 41 -5.55 5.03 7.02
N MET A 42 -6.09 6.13 6.47
CA MET A 42 -7.06 6.09 5.37
C MET A 42 -6.45 5.52 4.08
N LEU A 43 -5.18 5.81 3.78
CA LEU A 43 -4.49 5.22 2.65
C LEU A 43 -4.38 3.70 2.80
N LEU A 44 -4.08 3.21 4.01
CA LEU A 44 -4.03 1.77 4.28
C LEU A 44 -5.41 1.12 4.07
N CYS A 45 -6.51 1.78 4.48
CA CYS A 45 -7.86 1.30 4.19
C CYS A 45 -8.14 1.21 2.69
N ASN A 46 -7.81 2.24 1.91
CA ASN A 46 -7.98 2.21 0.45
C ASN A 46 -7.19 1.05 -0.20
N ILE A 47 -5.97 0.77 0.28
CA ILE A 47 -5.18 -0.36 -0.23
C ILE A 47 -5.82 -1.70 0.14
N GLU A 48 -6.39 -1.82 1.34
CA GLU A 48 -7.16 -3.00 1.73
C GLU A 48 -8.36 -3.20 0.78
N ASP A 49 -9.06 -2.14 0.40
CA ASP A 49 -10.17 -2.21 -0.57
C ASP A 49 -9.70 -2.70 -1.95
N PHE A 50 -8.59 -2.18 -2.49
CA PHE A 50 -8.02 -2.68 -3.76
C PHE A 50 -7.64 -4.17 -3.68
N PHE A 51 -7.11 -4.61 -2.55
CA PHE A 51 -6.75 -6.01 -2.34
C PHE A 51 -7.99 -6.90 -2.29
N ASP A 52 -9.03 -6.47 -1.58
CA ASP A 52 -10.30 -7.21 -1.46
C ASP A 52 -11.07 -7.27 -2.79
N MET A 53 -10.88 -6.27 -3.66
CA MET A 53 -11.48 -6.22 -5.00
C MET A 53 -10.64 -6.95 -6.08
N ASP A 54 -9.47 -7.50 -5.73
CA ASP A 54 -8.49 -8.04 -6.68
C ASP A 54 -8.15 -7.03 -7.81
N GLU A 55 -8.10 -5.74 -7.46
CA GLU A 55 -7.76 -4.64 -8.36
C GLU A 55 -6.33 -4.14 -8.12
N ALA A 56 -5.71 -3.62 -9.19
CA ALA A 56 -4.35 -3.10 -9.09
C ALA A 56 -4.35 -1.76 -8.35
N VAL A 57 -3.50 -1.64 -7.33
CA VAL A 57 -3.29 -0.38 -6.63
C VAL A 57 -2.58 0.59 -7.58
N PRO A 58 -3.10 1.80 -7.79
CA PRO A 58 -2.51 2.76 -8.71
C PRO A 58 -1.15 3.26 -8.22
N ASP A 59 -0.29 3.61 -9.18
CA ASP A 59 0.94 4.33 -8.92
C ASP A 59 0.63 5.71 -8.33
N ALA A 60 1.43 6.12 -7.35
CA ALA A 60 1.18 7.36 -6.65
C ALA A 60 1.45 8.58 -7.54
N VAL A 61 0.51 9.52 -7.56
CA VAL A 61 0.63 10.77 -8.31
C VAL A 61 1.50 11.78 -7.52
N ALA A 62 2.63 12.18 -8.10
CA ALA A 62 3.52 13.18 -7.52
C ALA A 62 3.04 14.61 -7.78
N ARG A 63 1.94 15.04 -7.15
CA ARG A 63 1.39 16.41 -7.27
C ARG A 63 0.83 16.92 -5.95
N GLY A 64 1.51 17.88 -5.33
CA GLY A 64 1.02 18.55 -4.11
C GLY A 64 2.16 19.02 -3.21
N ASP A 65 1.81 19.68 -2.12
CA ASP A 65 2.78 20.18 -1.13
C ASP A 65 2.93 19.23 0.08
N HIS A 66 1.95 18.35 0.30
CA HIS A 66 1.95 17.35 1.38
C HIS A 66 1.80 15.94 0.83
N TYR A 67 2.44 14.99 1.52
CA TYR A 67 2.49 13.59 1.12
C TYR A 67 2.41 12.68 2.33
N VAL A 68 1.67 11.58 2.16
CA VAL A 68 1.73 10.43 3.08
C VAL A 68 2.55 9.30 2.44
N ARG A 69 3.36 8.64 3.27
CA ARG A 69 4.27 7.58 2.81
C ARG A 69 3.69 6.23 3.19
N LEU A 70 3.74 5.29 2.25
CA LEU A 70 3.49 3.89 2.62
C LEU A 70 4.66 3.31 3.40
N PRO A 71 4.39 2.60 4.51
CA PRO A 71 5.38 1.75 5.14
C PRO A 71 6.02 0.80 4.12
N LEU A 72 7.32 0.55 4.26
CA LEU A 72 8.09 -0.22 3.27
C LEU A 72 7.47 -1.60 2.98
N LEU A 73 7.05 -2.32 4.02
CA LEU A 73 6.45 -3.64 3.86
C LEU A 73 5.10 -3.60 3.17
N VAL A 74 4.30 -2.55 3.41
CA VAL A 74 3.04 -2.35 2.69
C VAL A 74 3.32 -2.08 1.22
N ARG A 75 4.32 -1.26 0.90
CA ARG A 75 4.75 -1.02 -0.48
C ARG A 75 5.16 -2.33 -1.18
N MET A 76 5.91 -3.20 -0.51
CA MET A 76 6.28 -4.50 -1.08
C MET A 76 5.07 -5.39 -1.34
N LYS A 77 4.07 -5.39 -0.44
CA LYS A 77 2.80 -6.11 -0.65
C LYS A 77 2.02 -5.58 -1.84
N VAL A 78 1.93 -4.25 -1.98
CA VAL A 78 1.30 -3.62 -3.15
C VAL A 78 1.97 -4.07 -4.45
N LEU A 79 3.30 -4.05 -4.49
CA LEU A 79 4.05 -4.50 -5.67
C LEU A 79 3.83 -5.99 -5.96
N LEU A 80 3.81 -6.84 -4.92
CA LEU A 80 3.50 -8.26 -5.06
C LEU A 80 2.08 -8.49 -5.60
N HIS A 81 1.08 -7.83 -5.03
CA HIS A 81 -0.32 -7.91 -5.46
C HIS A 81 -0.49 -7.49 -6.92
N ASN A 82 0.04 -6.33 -7.29
CA ASN A 82 -0.02 -5.84 -8.66
C ASN A 82 0.69 -6.79 -9.66
N GLU A 83 1.83 -7.36 -9.28
CA GLU A 83 2.53 -8.32 -10.15
C GLU A 83 1.77 -9.65 -10.28
N MET A 84 1.15 -10.13 -9.20
CA MET A 84 0.26 -11.30 -9.24
C MET A 84 -0.90 -11.07 -10.22
N LEU A 85 -1.58 -9.92 -10.14
CA LEU A 85 -2.67 -9.58 -11.05
C LEU A 85 -2.20 -9.51 -12.51
N LYS A 86 -1.08 -8.85 -12.75
CA LYS A 86 -0.46 -8.71 -14.08
C LYS A 86 -0.07 -10.06 -14.70
N GLN A 87 0.41 -11.01 -13.90
CA GLN A 87 0.76 -12.36 -14.36
C GLN A 87 -0.42 -13.35 -14.29
N HIS A 88 -1.61 -12.91 -13.83
CA HIS A 88 -2.77 -13.75 -13.59
C HIS A 88 -2.49 -14.94 -12.64
N ILE A 89 -1.69 -14.70 -11.60
CA ILE A 89 -1.33 -15.67 -10.58
C ILE A 89 -2.25 -15.52 -9.37
N SER A 90 -3.03 -16.57 -9.09
CA SER A 90 -3.83 -16.65 -7.86
C SER A 90 -2.97 -16.92 -6.63
N GLN A 91 -3.50 -16.58 -5.44
CA GLN A 91 -2.85 -16.93 -4.17
C GLN A 91 -2.60 -18.44 -4.01
N ALA A 92 -3.47 -19.29 -4.56
CA ALA A 92 -3.29 -20.74 -4.56
C ALA A 92 -2.16 -21.22 -5.50
N GLN A 93 -1.89 -20.49 -6.59
CA GLN A 93 -0.72 -20.74 -7.43
C GLN A 93 0.55 -20.26 -6.75
N LEU A 94 0.54 -19.06 -6.16
CA LEU A 94 1.68 -18.57 -5.39
C LEU A 94 2.05 -19.50 -4.23
N ALA A 95 1.05 -20.03 -3.50
CA ALA A 95 1.29 -21.00 -2.44
C ALA A 95 2.00 -22.27 -2.95
N ARG A 96 1.64 -22.75 -4.14
CA ARG A 96 2.31 -23.90 -4.79
C ARG A 96 3.72 -23.56 -5.23
N LEU A 97 3.98 -22.35 -5.73
CA LEU A 97 5.32 -21.91 -6.12
C LEU A 97 6.26 -21.77 -4.91
N LEU A 98 5.72 -21.41 -3.75
CA LEU A 98 6.46 -21.22 -2.51
C LEU A 98 6.53 -22.48 -1.63
N ASP A 99 5.95 -23.61 -2.06
CA ASP A 99 5.81 -24.83 -1.27
C ASP A 99 5.21 -24.57 0.13
N THR A 100 4.15 -23.78 0.18
CA THR A 100 3.48 -23.33 1.40
C THR A 100 1.95 -23.48 1.32
N THR A 101 1.23 -23.10 2.38
CA THR A 101 -0.22 -23.12 2.46
C THR A 101 -0.85 -21.82 1.92
N PRO A 102 -2.09 -21.87 1.39
CA PRO A 102 -2.84 -20.67 1.03
C PRO A 102 -3.06 -19.71 2.21
N GLN A 103 -3.05 -20.20 3.45
CA GLN A 103 -3.20 -19.36 4.64
C GLN A 103 -1.97 -18.49 4.89
N GLU A 104 -0.77 -19.03 4.68
CA GLU A 104 0.47 -18.25 4.77
C GLU A 104 0.53 -17.17 3.69
N VAL A 105 0.15 -17.50 2.44
CA VAL A 105 0.07 -16.51 1.36
C VAL A 105 -0.95 -15.40 1.67
N ARG A 106 -2.13 -15.76 2.20
CA ARG A 106 -3.10 -14.75 2.67
C ARG A 106 -2.48 -13.83 3.71
N SER A 107 -1.75 -14.37 4.69
CA SER A 107 -1.06 -13.56 5.71
C SER A 107 0.00 -12.65 5.09
N ILE A 108 0.76 -13.12 4.09
CA ILE A 108 1.73 -12.29 3.35
C ILE A 108 1.04 -11.07 2.73
N LEU A 109 -0.13 -11.27 2.11
CA LEU A 109 -0.88 -10.24 1.38
C LEU A 109 -1.77 -9.36 2.28
N ARG A 110 -2.07 -9.73 3.53
CA ARG A 110 -2.82 -8.86 4.44
C ARG A 110 -2.03 -7.57 4.72
N VAL A 111 -2.55 -6.42 4.29
CA VAL A 111 -1.88 -5.10 4.34
C VAL A 111 -1.24 -4.83 5.70
N ARG A 112 -2.05 -4.87 6.77
CA ARG A 112 -1.63 -4.55 8.15
C ARG A 112 -0.90 -5.69 8.89
N HIS A 113 -0.72 -6.86 8.27
CA HIS A 113 -0.01 -7.96 8.92
C HIS A 113 1.51 -7.73 8.97
N ASN A 114 2.16 -8.09 10.08
CA ASN A 114 3.62 -7.99 10.18
C ASN A 114 4.29 -9.18 9.47
N THR A 115 4.53 -9.03 8.17
CA THR A 115 5.16 -10.05 7.32
C THR A 115 6.67 -9.89 7.35
N GLN A 116 7.41 -10.99 7.49
CA GLN A 116 8.87 -10.94 7.41
C GLN A 116 9.31 -10.49 6.01
N PRO A 117 10.29 -9.56 5.89
CA PRO A 117 10.78 -9.10 4.59
C PRO A 117 11.23 -10.25 3.67
N ALA A 118 11.91 -11.26 4.23
CA ALA A 118 12.38 -12.43 3.49
C ALA A 118 11.24 -13.22 2.82
N MET A 119 10.04 -13.29 3.43
CA MET A 119 8.89 -13.96 2.81
C MET A 119 8.35 -13.17 1.61
N LEU A 120 8.37 -11.84 1.68
CA LEU A 120 7.97 -10.98 0.56
C LEU A 120 8.98 -11.05 -0.59
N GLU A 121 10.28 -11.09 -0.27
CA GLU A 121 11.34 -11.30 -1.26
C GLU A 121 11.20 -12.65 -1.97
N GLN A 122 10.95 -13.73 -1.22
CA GLN A 122 10.71 -15.06 -1.77
C GLN A 122 9.46 -15.09 -2.67
N ALA A 123 8.36 -14.45 -2.23
CA ALA A 123 7.13 -14.35 -3.01
C ALA A 123 7.34 -13.61 -4.34
N LEU A 124 8.05 -12.48 -4.33
CA LEU A 124 8.39 -11.75 -5.55
C LEU A 124 9.32 -12.56 -6.46
N ALA A 125 10.34 -13.22 -5.88
CA ALA A 125 11.27 -14.05 -6.63
C ALA A 125 10.58 -15.24 -7.32
N ALA A 126 9.56 -15.83 -6.69
CA ALA A 126 8.73 -16.88 -7.28
C ALA A 126 7.96 -16.40 -8.53
N LEU A 127 7.78 -15.09 -8.68
CA LEU A 127 7.19 -14.44 -9.86
C LEU A 127 8.24 -13.88 -10.83
N ASN A 128 9.52 -14.21 -10.66
CA ASN A 128 10.66 -13.65 -11.40
C ASN A 128 10.81 -12.12 -11.26
N THR A 129 10.36 -11.58 -10.13
CA THR A 129 10.51 -10.16 -9.78
C THR A 129 11.47 -10.02 -8.61
N HIS A 130 12.41 -9.08 -8.69
CA HIS A 130 13.45 -8.91 -7.68
C HIS A 130 13.31 -7.56 -6.96
N VAL A 131 13.61 -7.57 -5.67
CA VAL A 131 13.60 -6.36 -4.84
C VAL A 131 14.97 -5.71 -4.94
N GLU A 132 14.99 -4.44 -5.32
CA GLU A 132 16.18 -3.59 -5.24
C GLU A 132 15.99 -2.52 -4.17
N LEU A 133 17.03 -2.28 -3.39
CA LEU A 133 17.05 -1.25 -2.35
C LEU A 133 17.91 -0.07 -2.79
N ALA A 134 17.33 1.11 -2.80
CA ALA A 134 18.04 2.37 -2.98
C ALA A 134 17.75 3.31 -1.81
N VAL A 135 18.77 4.04 -1.37
CA VAL A 135 18.66 5.11 -0.37
C VAL A 135 18.80 6.44 -1.11
N THR A 136 17.79 7.29 -1.00
CA THR A 136 17.78 8.63 -1.61
C THR A 136 17.90 9.70 -0.53
N ALA A 137 18.65 10.77 -0.83
CA ALA A 137 18.83 11.94 0.03
C ALA A 137 17.65 12.92 -0.09
#